data_AF-A0A1J3D2K4-F1
#
_entry.id   AF-A0A1J3D2K4-F1
#
_cell.length_a   1.000
_cell.length_b   1.000
_cell.length_c   1.000
_cell.angle_alpha   90.00
_cell.angle_beta   90.00
_cell.angle_gamma   90.00
#
_symmetry.space_group_name_H-M   'P 1'
#
loop_
_entity.id
_entity.type
_entity.pdbx_description
1 polymer ?
#
loop_
_entity_poly.entity_id
_entity_poly.type
_entity_poly.pdbx_seq_one_letter_code
_entity_poly.pdbx_strand_id
1 'polypeptide(L)'
;TEKIPWETLNPMQVVGAVAFMNKRLEIPKDIDPCWISLIESCWHSDTKLRPTFQELMEKLIDLQRKYTIQFKATRTALLDNLRDD
;
A
#
# COMPACT_ATOMS: atom_id res chain seq x y z
N THR A 1 3.00 2.91 -8.03
CA THR A 1 4.14 3.74 -8.46
C THR A 1 4.31 3.72 -9.98
N GLU A 2 3.80 2.73 -10.72
CA GLU A 2 3.96 2.61 -12.19
C GLU A 2 5.42 2.60 -12.65
N LYS A 3 6.35 2.26 -11.75
CA LYS A 3 7.79 2.17 -12.00
C LYS A 3 8.25 0.71 -11.99
N ILE A 4 9.33 0.44 -12.73
CA ILE A 4 9.99 -0.86 -12.68
C ILE A 4 10.72 -0.99 -11.32
N PRO A 5 10.50 -2.05 -10.54
CA PRO A 5 11.24 -2.28 -9.30
C PRO A 5 12.74 -2.34 -9.55
N TRP A 6 13.51 -1.54 -8.81
CA TRP A 6 14.98 -1.51 -8.89
C TRP A 6 15.53 -1.27 -10.31
N GLU A 7 14.88 -0.42 -11.11
CA GLU A 7 15.20 -0.21 -12.54
C GLU A 7 16.68 0.13 -12.83
N THR A 8 17.39 0.72 -11.88
CA THR A 8 18.82 1.10 -12.02
C THR A 8 19.80 0.02 -11.54
N LEU A 9 19.32 -1.12 -11.02
CA LEU A 9 20.14 -2.19 -10.47
C LEU A 9 20.10 -3.42 -11.37
N ASN A 10 21.25 -4.07 -11.53
CA ASN A 10 21.30 -5.41 -12.13
C ASN A 10 20.84 -6.49 -11.13
N PRO A 11 20.53 -7.71 -11.57
CA PRO A 11 20.02 -8.78 -10.69
C PRO A 11 20.91 -9.07 -9.48
N MET A 12 22.24 -9.06 -9.63
CA MET A 12 23.16 -9.32 -8.53
C MET A 12 23.14 -8.19 -7.49
N GLN A 13 23.01 -6.94 -7.93
CA GLN A 13 22.86 -5.79 -7.04
C GLN A 13 21.53 -5.82 -6.29
N VAL A 14 20.45 -6.31 -6.91
CA VAL A 14 19.15 -6.50 -6.25
C VAL A 14 19.27 -7.55 -5.14
N VAL A 15 19.95 -8.68 -5.40
CA VAL A 15 20.24 -9.69 -4.36
C VAL A 15 21.04 -9.05 -3.21
N GLY A 16 22.08 -8.29 -3.54
CA GLY A 16 22.83 -7.44 -2.60
C GLY A 16 21.93 -6.62 -1.68
N ALA A 17 21.08 -5.80 -2.29
CA ALA A 17 20.20 -4.86 -1.61
C ALA A 17 19.14 -5.55 -0.73
N VAL A 18 18.47 -6.59 -1.25
CA VAL A 18 17.34 -7.21 -0.56
C VAL A 18 17.79 -8.26 0.46
N ALA A 19 18.69 -9.17 0.06
CA ALA A 19 19.06 -10.32 0.90
C ALA A 19 20.06 -9.94 2.00
N PHE A 20 20.95 -8.98 1.74
CA PHE A 20 22.04 -8.67 2.67
C PHE A 20 21.93 -7.28 3.32
N MET A 21 21.35 -6.30 2.63
CA MET A 21 21.18 -4.94 3.18
C MET A 21 19.78 -4.67 3.73
N ASN A 22 18.87 -5.66 3.64
CA ASN A 22 17.47 -5.54 4.02
C ASN A 22 16.74 -4.32 3.43
N LYS A 23 17.16 -3.84 2.25
CA LYS A 23 16.49 -2.74 1.58
C LYS A 23 15.13 -3.18 1.04
N ARG A 24 14.21 -2.24 0.97
CA ARG A 24 12.88 -2.37 0.36
C ARG A 24 12.67 -1.24 -0.65
N LEU A 25 11.66 -1.37 -1.50
CA LEU A 25 11.33 -0.30 -2.44
C LEU A 25 10.87 0.94 -1.65
N GLU A 26 11.13 2.12 -2.18
CA GLU A 26 10.62 3.34 -1.60
C GLU A 26 9.10 3.41 -1.78
N ILE A 27 8.38 3.71 -0.69
CA ILE A 27 6.95 4.00 -0.73
C ILE A 27 6.78 5.52 -0.83
N PRO A 28 6.02 6.04 -1.81
CA PRO A 28 5.75 7.47 -1.92
C PRO A 28 5.09 8.03 -0.65
N LYS A 29 5.36 9.31 -0.36
CA LYS A 29 4.91 9.96 0.89
C LYS A 29 3.41 10.28 0.92
N ASP A 30 2.75 10.24 -0.23
CA ASP A 30 1.35 10.61 -0.46
C ASP A 30 0.40 9.40 -0.47
N ILE A 31 0.86 8.26 0.04
CA ILE A 31 0.06 7.04 0.13
C ILE A 31 -0.68 6.97 1.48
N ASP A 32 -1.94 6.52 1.47
CA ASP A 32 -2.71 6.27 2.70
C ASP A 32 -1.94 5.33 3.63
N PRO A 33 -1.79 5.68 4.93
CA PRO A 33 -1.06 4.86 5.91
C PRO A 33 -1.50 3.40 5.97
N CYS A 34 -2.76 3.09 5.66
CA CYS A 34 -3.22 1.71 5.65
C CYS A 34 -2.60 0.89 4.50
N TRP A 35 -2.37 1.50 3.33
CA TRP A 35 -1.63 0.85 2.24
C TRP A 35 -0.16 0.68 2.60
N ILE A 36 0.45 1.69 3.24
CA ILE A 36 1.84 1.61 3.72
C ILE A 36 2.00 0.41 4.65
N SER A 37 1.15 0.32 5.68
CA SER A 37 1.16 -0.79 6.65
C SER A 37 0.96 -2.14 5.98
N LEU A 38 0.08 -2.25 4.98
CA LEU A 38 -0.14 -3.49 4.25
C LEU A 38 1.11 -3.92 3.48
N ILE A 39 1.68 -3.02 2.67
CA ILE A 39 2.91 -3.26 1.89
C ILE A 39 4.04 -3.67 2.84
N GLU A 40 4.19 -2.96 3.96
CA GLU A 40 5.21 -3.22 4.97
C GLU A 40 5.07 -4.58 5.64
N SER A 41 3.85 -5.01 5.93
CA SER A 41 3.61 -6.35 6.48
C SER A 41 4.02 -7.45 5.49
N CYS A 42 3.75 -7.28 4.19
CA CYS A 42 4.01 -8.29 3.16
C CYS A 42 5.51 -8.57 2.96
N TRP A 43 6.37 -7.56 3.11
CA TRP A 43 7.82 -7.70 2.94
C TRP A 43 8.60 -7.64 4.27
N HIS A 44 7.94 -7.96 5.38
CA HIS A 44 8.57 -7.97 6.69
C HIS A 44 9.84 -8.85 6.71
N SER A 45 10.87 -8.40 7.42
CA SER A 45 12.18 -9.07 7.46
C SER A 45 12.09 -10.44 8.13
N ASP A 46 11.36 -10.52 9.25
CA ASP A 46 10.93 -11.79 9.82
C ASP A 46 9.78 -12.36 8.98
N THR A 47 10.00 -13.55 8.42
CA THR A 47 9.03 -14.25 7.58
C THR A 47 7.80 -14.70 8.36
N LYS A 48 7.91 -14.92 9.66
CA LYS A 48 6.78 -15.35 10.52
C LYS A 48 5.77 -14.23 10.79
N LEU A 49 6.19 -12.98 10.60
CA LEU A 49 5.35 -11.80 10.78
C LEU A 49 4.65 -11.35 9.48
N ARG A 50 4.93 -12.04 8.36
CA ARG A 50 4.24 -11.76 7.09
C ARG A 50 2.82 -12.31 7.16
N PRO A 51 1.83 -11.60 6.61
CA PRO A 51 0.46 -12.08 6.61
C PRO A 51 0.34 -13.34 5.76
N THR A 52 -0.52 -14.25 6.20
CA THR A 52 -1.07 -15.29 5.34
C THR A 52 -1.89 -14.65 4.22
N PHE A 53 -2.16 -15.42 3.17
CA PHE A 53 -3.03 -14.95 2.09
C PHE A 53 -4.43 -14.58 2.59
N GLN A 54 -4.96 -15.32 3.58
CA GLN A 54 -6.26 -15.03 4.17
C GLN A 54 -6.26 -13.67 4.90
N GLU A 55 -5.29 -13.44 5.79
CA GLU A 55 -5.16 -12.16 6.51
C GLU A 55 -4.93 -10.98 5.56
N LEU A 56 -4.17 -11.21 4.47
CA LEU A 56 -3.97 -10.22 3.42
C LEU A 56 -5.31 -9.86 2.74
N MET A 57 -6.12 -10.87 2.39
CA MET A 57 -7.43 -10.65 1.77
C MET A 57 -8.41 -9.92 2.68
N GLU A 58 -8.45 -10.26 3.96
CA GLU A 58 -9.28 -9.56 4.95
C GLU A 58 -8.93 -8.07 5.00
N LYS A 59 -7.64 -7.73 5.09
CA LYS A 59 -7.16 -6.33 5.05
C LYS A 59 -7.51 -5.61 3.75
N LEU A 60 -7.41 -6.28 2.61
CA LEU A 60 -7.76 -5.70 1.30
C LEU A 60 -9.26 -5.40 1.19
N ILE A 61 -10.11 -6.30 1.68
CA ILE A 61 -11.58 -6.11 1.71
C ILE A 61 -11.95 -4.90 2.59
N ASP A 62 -11.31 -4.77 3.75
CA ASP A 62 -11.55 -3.64 4.65
C ASP A 62 -11.11 -2.31 4.02
N LEU A 63 -9.97 -2.29 3.32
CA LEU A 63 -9.53 -1.13 2.56
C LEU A 63 -10.52 -0.76 1.46
N GLN A 64 -10.97 -1.74 0.67
CA GLN A 64 -11.96 -1.51 -0.38
C GLN A 64 -13.25 -0.90 0.19
N ARG A 65 -13.75 -1.41 1.32
CA ARG A 65 -14.91 -0.83 2.02
C ARG A 65 -14.66 0.60 2.47
N LYS A 66 -13.51 0.88 3.10
CA LYS A 66 -13.12 2.22 3.54
C LYS A 66 -13.20 3.22 2.38
N TYR A 67 -12.56 2.91 1.25
CA TYR A 67 -12.57 3.81 0.08
C TYR A 67 -13.95 3.94 -0.56
N THR A 68 -14.74 2.87 -0.59
CA THR A 68 -16.12 2.93 -1.10
C THR A 68 -16.99 3.87 -0.26
N ILE A 69 -16.85 3.84 1.07
CA ILE A 69 -17.59 4.70 1.99
C ILE A 69 -17.11 6.14 1.86
N GLN A 70 -15.79 6.37 1.88
CA GLN A 70 -15.20 7.71 1.72
C GLN A 70 -15.65 8.37 0.41
N PHE A 71 -15.59 7.64 -0.70
CA PHE A 71 -16.03 8.15 -2.00
C PHE A 71 -17.51 8.56 -2.00
N LYS A 72 -18.39 7.73 -1.41
CA LYS A 72 -19.82 8.07 -1.29
C LYS A 72 -20.02 9.31 -0.41
N ALA A 73 -19.35 9.38 0.73
CA ALA A 73 -19.45 10.51 1.66
C ALA A 73 -18.97 11.82 1.02
N THR A 74 -17.81 11.81 0.36
CA THR A 74 -17.29 12.98 -0.36
C THR A 74 -18.26 13.43 -1.45
N ARG A 75 -18.83 12.50 -2.22
CA ARG A 75 -19.82 12.84 -3.24
C ARG A 75 -21.08 13.44 -2.66
N THR A 76 -21.61 12.89 -1.56
CA THR A 76 -22.79 13.44 -0.88
C THR A 76 -22.51 14.85 -0.36
N ALA A 77 -21.38 15.07 0.31
CA ALA A 77 -20.99 16.38 0.82
C ALA A 77 -20.87 17.44 -0.31
N LEU A 78 -20.33 17.05 -1.48
CA LEU A 78 -20.26 17.94 -2.64
C LEU A 78 -21.66 18.30 -3.18
N LEU A 79 -22.60 17.35 -3.19
CA LEU A 79 -23.98 17.60 -3.64
C LEU A 79 -24.75 18.49 -2.66
N ASP A 80 -24.52 18.32 -1.36
CA ASP A 80 -25.15 19.15 -0.32
C ASP A 80 -24.65 20.60 -0.41
N ASN A 81 -23.33 20.81 -0.58
CA ASN A 81 -22.77 22.15 -0.76
C ASN A 81 -23.31 22.88 -2.01
N LEU A 82 -23.68 22.16 -3.07
CA LEU A 82 -24.28 22.75 -4.28
C LEU A 82 -25.78 23.09 -4.13
N ARG A 83 -26.42 22.62 -3.06
CA ARG A 83 -27.84 22.83 -2.80
C ARG A 83 -28.10 24.03 -1.88
N ASP A 84 -27.08 24.43 -1.13
CA ASP A 84 -27.12 25.52 -0.17
C ASP A 84 -26.66 26.89 -0.75
N ASP A 85 -26.21 26.92 -2.02
CA ASP A 85 -25.95 28.13 -2.84
C ASP A 85 -27.13 28.45 -3.79
#